data_AF-A0AAN9UR07-F1
#
_entry.id   AF-A0AAN9UR07-F1
#
_cell.length_a   1.000
_cell.length_b   1.000
_cell.length_c   1.000
_cell.angle_alpha   90.00
_cell.angle_beta   90.00
_cell.angle_gamma   90.00
#
_symmetry.space_group_name_H-M   'P 1'
#
loop_
_entity.id
_entity.type
_entity.pdbx_description
1 polymer ?
#
loop_
_entity_poly.entity_id
_entity_poly.type
_entity_poly.pdbx_seq_one_letter_code
_entity_poly.pdbx_strand_id
1 'polypeptide(L)'
;MEGRIRRVAVIGAGPSGAIATDALVKEQAFDEVYVFERHAVAGGTWVYDPNSICGIPCLRDLVEKSADLPKVIVIGGSVSAVEAIHEIRTVSKHPVIVSLRKPLYEFGWTPFVHPHIQVRSVIASVDADSKCVEFADGSVAQDVDLLLFATGYDFSFPFLSGVGISNRRIRGLYQHVFSQRDPTLAFLGMVSGGLTFRVFEWQAVAVARVFAGRVTLPPAEAMEKWEETTSDANGDGLSFFNIGTDYEGYFESLRSLAGEPARGTTGRILPKYEKSWEEGLVQVIEARRLWWERERRIAEANERAN
;
A
#
# COMPACT_ATOMS: atom_id res chain seq x y z
N MET A 1 -8.94 13.76 28.63
CA MET A 1 -8.46 12.48 29.20
C MET A 1 -8.19 12.70 30.67
N GLU A 2 -8.91 12.03 31.56
CA GLU A 2 -8.60 12.02 32.99
C GLU A 2 -7.53 10.96 33.26
N GLY A 3 -6.31 11.41 33.58
CA GLY A 3 -5.17 10.54 33.90
C GLY A 3 -4.11 10.44 32.81
N ARG A 4 -2.84 10.36 33.22
CA ARG A 4 -1.67 10.18 32.34
C ARG A 4 -1.62 8.73 31.84
N ILE A 5 -1.51 8.53 30.52
CA ILE A 5 -1.23 7.22 29.93
C ILE A 5 0.20 6.83 30.31
N ARG A 6 0.35 5.69 31.01
CA ARG A 6 1.65 5.18 31.49
C ARG A 6 2.20 4.02 30.68
N ARG A 7 1.32 3.27 30.00
CA ARG A 7 1.65 2.07 29.25
C ARG A 7 0.97 2.13 27.89
N VAL A 8 1.72 1.78 26.84
CA VAL A 8 1.21 1.78 25.45
C VAL A 8 1.50 0.43 24.82
N ALA A 9 0.55 -0.08 24.04
CA ALA A 9 0.72 -1.27 23.24
C ALA A 9 0.75 -0.91 21.75
N VAL A 10 1.76 -1.39 21.04
CA VAL A 10 1.89 -1.33 19.58
C VAL A 10 1.57 -2.72 19.03
N ILE A 11 0.53 -2.82 18.21
CA ILE A 11 0.12 -4.08 17.58
C ILE A 11 0.66 -4.13 16.15
N GLY A 12 1.59 -5.05 15.91
CA GLY A 12 2.37 -5.19 14.68
C GLY A 12 3.74 -4.53 14.81
N ALA A 13 4.80 -5.25 14.43
CA ALA A 13 6.18 -4.76 14.33
C ALA A 13 6.63 -4.61 12.86
N GLY A 14 5.70 -4.32 11.95
CA GLY A 14 6.01 -3.84 10.60
C GLY A 14 6.60 -2.43 10.60
N PRO A 15 6.89 -1.84 9.43
CA PRO A 15 7.55 -0.54 9.34
C PRO A 15 6.87 0.57 10.16
N SER A 16 5.55 0.69 10.10
CA SER A 16 4.79 1.67 10.89
C SER A 16 4.89 1.41 12.39
N GLY A 17 4.77 0.14 12.83
CA GLY A 17 4.88 -0.25 14.23
C GLY A 17 6.28 -0.05 14.82
N ALA A 18 7.33 -0.33 14.05
CA ALA A 18 8.71 -0.06 14.45
C ALA A 18 8.97 1.44 14.63
N ILE A 19 8.50 2.26 13.68
CA ILE A 19 8.61 3.73 13.76
C ILE A 19 7.79 4.27 14.94
N ALA A 20 6.57 3.76 15.17
CA ALA A 20 5.74 4.11 16.32
C ALA A 20 6.43 3.78 17.65
N THR A 21 7.02 2.60 17.76
CA THR A 21 7.75 2.16 18.95
C THR A 21 8.90 3.11 19.25
N ASP A 22 9.73 3.45 18.25
CA ASP A 22 10.82 4.41 18.42
C ASP A 22 10.32 5.79 18.85
N ALA A 23 9.25 6.30 18.23
CA ALA A 23 8.65 7.59 18.60
C ALA A 23 8.15 7.59 20.05
N LEU A 24 7.41 6.55 20.46
CA LEU A 24 6.90 6.39 21.83
C LEU A 24 8.02 6.37 22.87
N VAL A 25 9.09 5.60 22.61
CA VAL A 25 10.26 5.51 23.50
C VAL A 25 10.97 6.87 23.60
N LYS A 26 11.16 7.55 22.46
CA LYS A 26 11.88 8.84 22.41
C LYS A 26 11.18 9.97 23.15
N GLU A 27 9.86 9.92 23.25
CA GLU A 27 9.11 10.89 24.06
C GLU A 27 9.39 10.71 25.56
N GLN A 28 9.89 9.56 26.04
CA GLN A 28 10.23 9.32 27.45
C GLN A 28 9.07 9.63 28.42
N ALA A 29 7.84 9.35 27.99
CA ALA A 29 6.61 9.67 28.72
C ALA A 29 5.91 8.43 29.32
N PHE A 30 6.31 7.24 28.90
CA PHE A 30 5.67 5.97 29.24
C PHE A 30 6.63 5.12 30.09
N ASP A 31 6.09 4.40 31.05
CA ASP A 31 6.86 3.44 31.84
C ASP A 31 7.16 2.18 31.03
N GLU A 32 6.21 1.76 30.19
CA GLU A 32 6.31 0.54 29.38
C GLU A 32 5.70 0.76 28.00
N VAL A 33 6.42 0.29 26.98
CA VAL A 33 5.95 0.20 25.59
C VAL A 33 5.99 -1.26 25.18
N TYR A 34 4.82 -1.87 25.04
CA TYR A 34 4.67 -3.25 24.59
C TYR A 34 4.57 -3.30 23.08
N VAL A 35 5.28 -4.23 22.44
CA VAL A 35 5.19 -4.45 21.00
C VAL A 35 4.80 -5.90 20.77
N PHE A 36 3.72 -6.09 20.02
CA PHE A 36 3.19 -7.41 19.70
C PHE A 36 3.40 -7.68 18.21
N GLU A 37 4.10 -8.76 17.86
CA GLU A 37 4.27 -9.22 16.49
C GLU A 37 3.86 -10.68 16.41
N ARG A 38 3.10 -11.03 15.37
CA ARG A 38 2.64 -12.40 15.13
C ARG A 38 3.77 -13.25 14.55
N HIS A 39 4.62 -12.66 13.72
CA HIS A 39 5.80 -13.32 13.18
C HIS A 39 6.89 -13.47 14.25
N ALA A 40 7.78 -14.46 14.06
CA ALA A 40 8.91 -14.66 14.96
C ALA A 40 9.96 -13.54 14.91
N VAL A 41 9.89 -12.67 13.89
CA VAL A 41 10.80 -11.56 13.66
C VAL A 41 10.02 -10.29 13.31
N ALA A 42 10.59 -9.13 13.65
CA ALA A 42 10.03 -7.83 13.29
C ALA A 42 10.13 -7.58 11.78
N GLY A 43 9.13 -6.89 11.22
CA GLY A 43 9.04 -6.57 9.79
C GLY A 43 7.63 -6.75 9.20
N GLY A 44 6.73 -7.45 9.91
CA GLY A 44 5.39 -7.74 9.41
C GLY A 44 5.43 -8.44 8.05
N THR A 45 4.67 -7.97 7.06
CA THR A 45 4.67 -8.53 5.70
C THR A 45 5.94 -8.24 4.89
N TRP A 46 6.88 -7.47 5.44
CA TRP A 46 8.14 -7.09 4.78
C TRP A 46 9.32 -7.99 5.19
N VAL A 47 9.06 -9.00 6.02
CA VAL A 47 10.06 -10.02 6.34
C VAL A 47 10.33 -10.81 5.08
N TYR A 48 11.54 -10.64 4.53
CA TYR A 48 12.03 -11.47 3.44
C TYR A 48 12.25 -12.89 3.96
N ASP A 49 11.57 -13.86 3.35
CA ASP A 49 11.81 -15.28 3.58
C ASP A 49 12.60 -15.85 2.39
N PRO A 50 13.90 -16.15 2.54
CA PRO A 50 14.69 -16.75 1.47
C PRO A 50 14.20 -18.15 1.09
N ASN A 51 13.39 -18.79 1.94
CA ASN A 51 12.79 -20.11 1.69
C ASN A 51 11.36 -20.02 1.12
N SER A 52 10.84 -18.81 0.86
CA SER A 52 9.63 -18.62 0.06
C SER A 52 9.95 -18.91 -1.40
N ILE A 53 10.21 -20.18 -1.69
CA ILE A 53 10.37 -20.71 -3.02
C ILE A 53 8.95 -20.84 -3.58
N CYS A 54 8.63 -20.08 -4.63
CA CYS A 54 7.55 -20.46 -5.53
C CYS A 54 7.92 -21.85 -6.05
N GLY A 55 7.19 -22.88 -5.62
CA GLY A 55 7.45 -24.26 -5.99
C GLY A 55 7.64 -24.33 -7.50
N ILE A 56 8.85 -24.68 -7.91
CA ILE A 56 9.19 -24.88 -9.31
C ILE A 56 8.17 -25.89 -9.88
N PRO A 57 7.45 -25.57 -10.98
CA PRO A 57 6.64 -26.57 -11.66
C PRO A 57 7.58 -27.71 -12.03
N CYS A 58 7.28 -28.92 -11.54
CA CYS A 58 8.00 -30.18 -11.77
C CYS A 58 9.50 -30.05 -12.09
N LEU A 59 10.37 -30.33 -11.10
CA LEU A 59 11.83 -30.36 -11.27
C LEU A 59 12.29 -31.17 -12.51
N ARG A 60 11.53 -32.21 -12.87
CA ARG A 60 11.80 -33.06 -14.04
C ARG A 60 11.65 -32.30 -15.35
N ASP A 61 10.58 -31.53 -15.52
CA ASP A 61 10.28 -30.84 -16.78
C ASP A 61 11.28 -29.71 -17.05
N LEU A 62 11.86 -29.13 -15.99
CA LEU A 62 12.97 -28.17 -16.10
C LEU A 62 14.31 -28.82 -16.41
N VAL A 63 14.59 -29.98 -15.81
CA VAL A 63 15.80 -30.76 -16.12
C VAL A 63 15.77 -31.23 -17.58
N GLU A 64 14.59 -31.61 -18.08
CA GLU A 64 14.36 -32.07 -19.45
C GLU A 64 14.14 -30.92 -20.45
N LYS A 65 14.07 -29.66 -19.98
CA LYS A 65 13.73 -28.46 -20.77
C LYS A 65 12.42 -28.60 -21.55
N SER A 66 11.50 -29.39 -21.01
CA SER A 66 10.21 -29.74 -21.62
C SER A 66 9.03 -29.04 -20.95
N ALA A 67 9.25 -28.26 -19.89
CA ALA A 67 8.20 -27.47 -19.26
C ALA A 67 7.68 -26.39 -20.24
N ASP A 68 6.43 -26.52 -20.67
CA ASP A 68 5.72 -25.41 -21.32
C ASP A 68 5.63 -24.23 -20.35
N LEU A 69 5.88 -23.02 -20.85
CA LEU A 69 5.66 -21.82 -20.05
C LEU A 69 4.16 -21.64 -19.78
N PRO A 70 3.75 -21.26 -18.56
CA PRO A 70 2.34 -21.15 -18.21
C PRO A 70 1.66 -20.01 -18.98
N LYS A 71 0.39 -20.20 -19.35
CA LYS A 71 -0.47 -19.12 -19.83
C LYS A 71 -1.11 -18.40 -18.63
N VAL A 72 -0.72 -17.15 -18.44
CA VAL A 72 -1.08 -16.36 -17.25
C VAL A 72 -2.02 -15.21 -17.60
N ILE A 73 -3.03 -15.01 -16.77
CA ILE A 73 -3.85 -13.79 -16.73
C ILE A 73 -3.53 -13.02 -15.44
N VAL A 74 -3.07 -11.79 -15.57
CA VAL A 74 -2.93 -10.86 -14.44
C VAL A 74 -4.17 -9.98 -14.34
N ILE A 75 -4.79 -9.94 -13.15
CA ILE A 75 -6.05 -9.23 -12.90
C ILE A 75 -5.75 -8.00 -12.04
N GLY A 76 -5.86 -6.81 -12.64
CA GLY A 76 -5.55 -5.55 -11.98
C GLY A 76 -4.73 -4.61 -12.87
N GLY A 77 -4.78 -3.31 -12.54
CA GLY A 77 -4.05 -2.25 -13.27
C GLY A 77 -3.26 -1.32 -12.36
N SER A 78 -3.08 -1.69 -11.09
CA SER A 78 -2.36 -0.90 -10.07
C SER A 78 -0.90 -1.36 -9.93
N VAL A 79 -0.16 -0.77 -9.00
CA VAL A 79 1.27 -1.00 -8.75
C VAL A 79 1.58 -2.50 -8.72
N SER A 80 0.85 -3.30 -7.93
CA SER A 80 1.09 -4.74 -7.81
C SER A 80 0.94 -5.49 -9.14
N ALA A 81 0.00 -5.08 -9.99
CA ALA A 81 -0.16 -5.70 -11.31
C ALA A 81 1.00 -5.34 -12.24
N VAL A 82 1.39 -4.05 -12.26
CA VAL A 82 2.53 -3.56 -13.06
C VAL A 82 3.82 -4.28 -12.67
N GLU A 83 4.09 -4.39 -11.37
CA GLU A 83 5.28 -5.08 -10.85
C GLU A 83 5.22 -6.59 -11.07
N ALA A 84 4.05 -7.22 -10.94
CA ALA A 84 3.93 -8.64 -11.24
C ALA A 84 4.14 -8.94 -12.73
N ILE A 85 3.56 -8.15 -13.63
CA ILE A 85 3.70 -8.35 -15.08
C ILE A 85 5.15 -8.13 -15.53
N HIS A 86 5.88 -7.22 -14.89
CA HIS A 86 7.31 -7.01 -15.14
C HIS A 86 8.11 -8.32 -15.07
N GLU A 87 7.88 -9.12 -14.03
CA GLU A 87 8.55 -10.40 -13.80
C GLU A 87 7.89 -11.53 -14.59
N ILE A 88 6.57 -11.69 -14.46
CA ILE A 88 5.79 -12.80 -15.03
C ILE A 88 5.95 -12.88 -16.54
N ARG A 89 5.98 -11.74 -17.24
CA ARG A 89 6.17 -11.74 -18.70
C ARG A 89 7.47 -12.40 -19.12
N THR A 90 8.51 -12.41 -18.29
CA THR A 90 9.82 -12.97 -18.69
C THR A 90 9.87 -14.49 -18.57
N VAL A 91 8.91 -15.08 -17.86
CA VAL A 91 8.86 -16.52 -17.51
C VAL A 91 7.52 -17.18 -17.83
N SER A 92 6.70 -16.54 -18.67
CA SER A 92 5.37 -17.03 -19.06
C SER A 92 5.19 -17.06 -20.57
N LYS A 93 4.23 -17.85 -21.05
CA LYS A 93 3.87 -17.88 -22.46
C LYS A 93 3.32 -16.51 -22.90
N HIS A 94 3.79 -16.01 -24.05
CA HIS A 94 3.31 -14.75 -24.61
C HIS A 94 2.11 -14.94 -25.54
N PRO A 95 1.19 -13.96 -25.60
CA PRO A 95 1.14 -12.79 -24.74
C PRO A 95 0.63 -13.13 -23.32
N VAL A 96 1.15 -12.45 -22.30
CA VAL A 96 0.52 -12.43 -20.97
C VAL A 96 -0.75 -11.58 -21.08
N ILE A 97 -1.88 -12.12 -20.65
CA ILE A 97 -3.14 -11.39 -20.69
C ILE A 97 -3.25 -10.54 -19.42
N VAL A 98 -3.70 -9.30 -19.56
CA VAL A 98 -3.97 -8.42 -18.43
C VAL A 98 -5.42 -7.98 -18.49
N SER A 99 -6.19 -8.36 -17.46
CA SER A 99 -7.58 -7.93 -17.30
C SER A 99 -7.61 -6.72 -16.36
N LEU A 100 -7.97 -5.55 -16.90
CA LEU A 100 -8.09 -4.33 -16.12
C LEU A 100 -9.21 -3.42 -16.63
N ARG A 101 -9.69 -2.53 -15.75
CA ARG A 101 -10.66 -1.48 -16.10
C ARG A 101 -9.96 -0.24 -16.66
N LYS A 102 -9.02 0.28 -15.88
CA LYS A 102 -8.19 1.45 -16.17
C LYS A 102 -6.87 1.28 -15.43
N PRO A 103 -5.73 1.67 -16.02
CA PRO A 103 -4.46 1.69 -15.31
C PRO A 103 -4.48 2.74 -14.19
N LEU A 104 -3.63 2.53 -13.19
CA LEU A 104 -3.29 3.54 -12.20
C LEU A 104 -2.72 4.79 -12.90
N TYR A 105 -3.15 5.98 -12.46
CA TYR A 105 -2.88 7.25 -13.14
C TYR A 105 -1.38 7.49 -13.36
N GLU A 106 -0.59 7.21 -12.32
CA GLU A 106 0.84 7.42 -12.24
C GLU A 106 1.61 6.65 -13.33
N PHE A 107 1.16 5.44 -13.67
CA PHE A 107 1.79 4.61 -14.70
C PHE A 107 1.15 4.78 -16.08
N GLY A 108 -0.14 5.14 -16.12
CA GLY A 108 -0.92 5.19 -17.35
C GLY A 108 -0.85 3.88 -18.13
N TRP A 109 -0.97 3.98 -19.46
CA TRP A 109 -0.93 2.81 -20.33
C TRP A 109 0.48 2.29 -20.65
N THR A 110 1.54 3.02 -20.26
CA THR A 110 2.93 2.69 -20.63
C THR A 110 3.33 1.23 -20.34
N PRO A 111 3.00 0.63 -19.17
CA PRO A 111 3.33 -0.76 -18.90
C PRO A 111 2.54 -1.78 -19.73
N PHE A 112 1.39 -1.39 -20.27
CA PHE A 112 0.39 -2.31 -20.86
C PHE A 112 0.39 -2.31 -22.40
N VAL A 113 1.28 -1.52 -23.03
CA VAL A 113 1.44 -1.44 -24.49
C VAL A 113 2.66 -2.21 -25.00
N HIS A 114 3.22 -3.12 -24.18
CA HIS A 114 4.30 -4.00 -24.58
C HIS A 114 3.79 -5.11 -25.52
N PRO A 115 4.51 -5.52 -26.59
CA PRO A 115 4.00 -6.53 -27.56
C PRO A 115 3.67 -7.88 -26.92
N HIS A 116 4.45 -8.29 -25.90
CA HIS A 116 4.18 -9.52 -25.13
C HIS A 116 3.00 -9.41 -24.12
N ILE A 117 2.25 -8.30 -24.12
CA ILE A 117 1.12 -8.05 -23.23
C ILE A 117 -0.14 -7.85 -24.07
N GLN A 118 -1.22 -8.54 -23.68
CA GLN A 118 -2.53 -8.35 -24.27
C GLN A 118 -3.52 -7.87 -23.21
N VAL A 119 -3.99 -6.64 -23.34
CA VAL A 119 -5.06 -6.11 -22.48
C VAL A 119 -6.41 -6.70 -22.91
N ARG A 120 -7.20 -7.13 -21.92
CA ARG A 120 -8.60 -7.55 -22.06
C ARG A 120 -9.50 -6.77 -21.11
N SER A 121 -10.79 -6.75 -21.42
CA SER A 121 -11.81 -6.24 -20.51
C SER A 121 -11.86 -7.06 -19.21
N VAL A 122 -12.71 -6.65 -18.27
CA VAL A 122 -12.86 -7.38 -16.99
C VAL A 122 -13.36 -8.80 -17.24
N ILE A 123 -12.91 -9.73 -16.40
CA ILE A 123 -13.39 -11.12 -16.43
C ILE A 123 -14.90 -11.13 -16.12
N ALA A 124 -15.66 -11.81 -16.98
CA ALA A 124 -17.08 -12.09 -16.79
C ALA A 124 -17.29 -13.43 -16.09
N SER A 125 -16.58 -14.48 -16.49
CA SER A 125 -16.69 -15.82 -15.91
C SER A 125 -15.38 -16.60 -16.00
N VAL A 126 -15.21 -17.57 -15.10
CA VAL A 126 -14.09 -18.51 -15.09
C VAL A 126 -14.67 -19.92 -15.01
N ASP A 127 -14.31 -20.76 -15.96
CA ASP A 127 -14.55 -22.20 -15.94
C ASP A 127 -13.22 -22.90 -15.72
N ALA A 128 -13.03 -23.44 -14.52
CA ALA A 128 -11.80 -24.10 -14.13
C ALA A 128 -11.67 -25.50 -14.77
N ASP A 129 -12.77 -26.18 -15.07
CA ASP A 129 -12.75 -27.54 -15.62
C ASP A 129 -12.29 -27.51 -17.09
N SER A 130 -12.77 -26.53 -17.86
CA SER A 130 -12.34 -26.30 -19.24
C SER A 130 -11.17 -25.34 -19.38
N LYS A 131 -10.62 -24.83 -18.27
CA LYS A 131 -9.56 -23.80 -18.22
C LYS A 131 -9.87 -22.58 -19.11
N CYS A 132 -11.14 -22.18 -19.15
CA CYS A 132 -11.61 -21.07 -19.96
C CYS A 132 -11.93 -19.84 -19.11
N VAL A 133 -11.57 -18.67 -19.62
CA VAL A 133 -11.90 -17.37 -19.03
C VAL A 133 -12.61 -16.53 -20.07
N GLU A 134 -13.85 -16.14 -19.76
CA GLU A 134 -14.65 -15.25 -20.57
C GLU A 134 -14.51 -13.81 -20.05
N PHE A 135 -14.36 -12.86 -20.96
CA PHE A 135 -14.27 -11.45 -20.66
C PHE A 135 -15.60 -10.75 -20.96
N ALA A 136 -15.83 -9.58 -20.37
CA ALA A 136 -17.09 -8.84 -20.50
C ALA A 136 -17.38 -8.35 -21.93
N ASP A 137 -16.37 -8.32 -22.81
CA ASP A 137 -16.54 -8.07 -24.25
C ASP A 137 -16.93 -9.31 -25.07
N GLY A 138 -17.13 -10.46 -24.41
CA GLY A 138 -17.46 -11.74 -25.04
C GLY A 138 -16.26 -12.50 -25.60
N SER A 139 -15.04 -11.96 -25.51
CA SER A 139 -13.83 -12.72 -25.86
C SER A 139 -13.53 -13.80 -24.83
N VAL A 140 -12.85 -14.86 -25.26
CA VAL A 140 -12.52 -16.02 -24.42
C VAL A 140 -11.03 -16.35 -24.52
N ALA A 141 -10.40 -16.63 -23.38
CA ALA A 141 -9.08 -17.24 -23.31
C ALA A 141 -9.21 -18.70 -22.86
N GLN A 142 -8.73 -19.62 -23.69
CA GLN A 142 -8.65 -21.06 -23.38
C GLN A 142 -7.27 -21.44 -22.84
N ASP A 143 -7.15 -22.62 -22.25
CA ASP A 143 -5.90 -23.19 -21.73
C ASP A 143 -5.18 -22.24 -20.75
N VAL A 144 -5.94 -21.58 -19.88
CA VAL A 144 -5.37 -20.68 -18.86
C VAL A 144 -4.85 -21.50 -17.69
N ASP A 145 -3.56 -21.38 -17.40
CA ASP A 145 -2.93 -22.13 -16.31
C ASP A 145 -2.99 -21.38 -14.98
N LEU A 146 -2.84 -20.05 -15.02
CA LEU A 146 -2.74 -19.23 -13.81
C LEU A 146 -3.55 -17.94 -13.91
N LEU A 147 -4.26 -17.64 -12.82
CA LEU A 147 -4.90 -16.34 -12.57
C LEU A 147 -4.19 -15.65 -11.41
N LEU A 148 -3.57 -14.51 -11.66
CA LEU A 148 -2.95 -13.70 -10.61
C LEU A 148 -3.85 -12.52 -10.25
N PHE A 149 -4.45 -12.57 -9.05
CA PHE A 149 -5.27 -11.49 -8.52
C PHE A 149 -4.39 -10.40 -7.88
N ALA A 150 -4.19 -9.30 -8.61
CA ALA A 150 -3.55 -8.08 -8.14
C ALA A 150 -4.59 -6.99 -7.86
N THR A 151 -5.67 -7.36 -7.17
CA THR A 151 -6.91 -6.56 -6.99
C THR A 151 -6.94 -5.73 -5.70
N GLY A 152 -5.81 -5.61 -5.01
CA GLY A 152 -5.68 -4.88 -3.75
C GLY A 152 -6.15 -5.69 -2.54
N TYR A 153 -6.28 -5.01 -1.40
CA TYR A 153 -6.59 -5.58 -0.09
C TYR A 153 -7.74 -4.81 0.56
N ASP A 154 -8.38 -5.45 1.55
CA ASP A 154 -9.32 -4.81 2.46
C ASP A 154 -8.74 -4.77 3.87
N PHE A 155 -9.16 -3.79 4.67
CA PHE A 155 -8.79 -3.71 6.09
C PHE A 155 -9.54 -4.77 6.90
N SER A 156 -8.87 -5.35 7.89
CA SER A 156 -9.48 -6.30 8.83
C SER A 156 -8.79 -6.24 10.19
N PHE A 157 -9.58 -6.08 11.25
CA PHE A 157 -9.13 -6.08 12.64
C PHE A 157 -9.98 -7.04 13.47
N PRO A 158 -9.84 -8.38 13.28
CA PRO A 158 -10.73 -9.38 13.87
C PRO A 158 -10.67 -9.44 15.40
N PHE A 159 -9.64 -8.84 15.99
CA PHE A 159 -9.42 -8.75 17.44
C PHE A 159 -9.94 -7.45 18.06
N LEU A 160 -10.42 -6.50 17.24
CA LEU A 160 -10.85 -5.18 17.71
C LEU A 160 -12.30 -4.90 17.28
N SER A 161 -13.23 -4.99 18.22
CA SER A 161 -14.64 -4.68 17.98
C SER A 161 -14.87 -3.17 17.81
N GLY A 162 -15.87 -2.80 17.00
CA GLY A 162 -16.31 -1.41 16.90
C GLY A 162 -15.49 -0.53 15.94
N VAL A 163 -14.58 -1.13 15.16
CA VAL A 163 -13.92 -0.49 14.02
C VAL A 163 -14.87 -0.53 12.82
N GLY A 164 -15.37 0.63 12.41
CA GLY A 164 -16.23 0.73 11.22
C GLY A 164 -15.40 0.65 9.95
N ILE A 165 -15.51 -0.45 9.21
CA ILE A 165 -14.88 -0.62 7.89
C ILE A 165 -15.99 -0.63 6.84
N SER A 166 -15.98 0.35 5.96
CA SER A 166 -16.92 0.48 4.85
C SER A 166 -16.24 1.19 3.68
N ASN A 167 -16.66 0.91 2.45
CA ASN A 167 -16.10 1.54 1.24
C ASN A 167 -14.56 1.44 1.14
N ARG A 168 -14.00 0.32 1.64
CA ARG A 168 -12.55 0.04 1.69
C ARG A 168 -11.71 1.02 2.53
N ARG A 169 -12.33 1.68 3.51
CA ARG A 169 -11.63 2.53 4.48
C ARG A 169 -12.11 2.28 5.90
N ILE A 170 -11.33 2.76 6.87
CA ILE A 170 -11.73 2.86 8.27
C ILE A 170 -12.44 4.20 8.48
N ARG A 171 -13.60 4.17 9.16
CA ARG A 171 -14.44 5.33 9.46
C ARG A 171 -14.09 5.92 10.83
N GLY A 172 -14.26 7.23 11.00
CA GLY A 172 -14.04 7.88 12.30
C GLY A 172 -12.56 8.00 12.67
N LEU A 173 -11.67 8.19 11.69
CA LEU A 173 -10.23 8.39 11.91
C LEU A 173 -9.82 9.81 11.54
N TYR A 174 -9.66 10.68 12.54
CA TYR A 174 -9.11 12.02 12.32
C TYR A 174 -7.67 11.94 11.80
N GLN A 175 -7.36 12.68 10.72
CA GLN A 175 -6.06 12.65 10.03
C GLN A 175 -5.65 11.25 9.53
N HIS A 176 -6.62 10.35 9.34
CA HIS A 176 -6.41 8.92 9.06
C HIS A 176 -5.65 8.17 10.17
N VAL A 177 -5.59 8.73 11.38
CA VAL A 177 -4.77 8.22 12.49
C VAL A 177 -5.59 8.00 13.76
N PHE A 178 -6.21 9.05 14.29
CA PHE A 178 -6.77 9.05 15.62
C PHE A 178 -8.23 8.62 15.61
N SER A 179 -8.59 7.63 16.44
CA SER A 179 -10.00 7.27 16.57
C SER A 179 -10.77 8.42 17.23
N GLN A 180 -11.82 8.89 16.56
CA GLN A 180 -12.72 9.92 17.09
C GLN A 180 -13.55 9.39 18.26
N ARG A 181 -13.79 8.07 18.30
CA ARG A 181 -14.57 7.41 19.35
C ARG A 181 -13.77 7.16 20.62
N ASP A 182 -12.49 6.80 20.46
CA ASP A 182 -11.59 6.49 21.58
C ASP A 182 -10.24 7.19 21.36
N PRO A 183 -9.95 8.30 22.04
CA PRO A 183 -8.70 9.04 21.85
C PRO A 183 -7.45 8.29 22.36
N THR A 184 -7.62 7.11 22.99
CA THR A 184 -6.52 6.21 23.38
C THR A 184 -6.20 5.17 22.31
N LEU A 185 -6.91 5.18 21.18
CA LEU A 185 -6.73 4.29 20.04
C LEU A 185 -6.29 5.08 18.79
N ALA A 186 -5.21 4.63 18.15
CA ALA A 186 -4.71 5.19 16.91
C ALA A 186 -4.30 4.09 15.92
N PHE A 187 -4.41 4.39 14.63
CA PHE A 187 -4.03 3.52 13.52
C PHE A 187 -2.94 4.21 12.72
N LEU A 188 -1.82 3.54 12.46
CA LEU A 188 -0.73 4.10 11.66
C LEU A 188 -0.67 3.42 10.30
N GLY A 189 -0.48 4.24 9.27
CA GLY A 189 -0.32 3.83 7.88
C GLY A 189 -1.61 3.53 7.14
N MET A 190 -2.76 4.03 7.63
CA MET A 190 -4.06 3.90 6.97
C MET A 190 -4.23 4.91 5.83
N VAL A 191 -3.19 5.07 5.02
CA VAL A 191 -3.10 6.06 3.93
C VAL A 191 -2.55 5.42 2.67
N SER A 192 -2.83 6.04 1.53
CA SER A 192 -2.26 5.75 0.21
C SER A 192 -1.69 7.03 -0.39
N GLY A 193 -1.00 6.93 -1.53
CA GLY A 193 -0.33 8.07 -2.15
C GLY A 193 1.19 8.09 -1.97
N GLY A 194 1.82 7.06 -1.43
CA GLY A 194 3.29 7.00 -1.36
C GLY A 194 3.90 7.80 -0.21
N LEU A 195 5.20 8.11 -0.31
CA LEU A 195 6.04 8.64 0.78
C LEU A 195 5.93 7.83 2.10
N THR A 196 5.64 6.54 1.98
CA THR A 196 5.11 5.66 3.04
C THR A 196 5.86 5.76 4.36
N PHE A 197 7.18 5.55 4.37
CA PHE A 197 7.96 5.56 5.62
C PHE A 197 8.03 6.95 6.25
N ARG A 198 8.06 8.01 5.43
CA ARG A 198 8.07 9.39 5.91
C ARG A 198 6.73 9.76 6.53
N VAL A 199 5.63 9.34 5.93
CA VAL A 199 4.29 9.55 6.50
C VAL A 199 4.16 8.85 7.86
N PHE A 200 4.63 7.60 7.95
CA PHE A 200 4.57 6.84 9.21
C PHE A 200 5.29 7.55 10.35
N GLU A 201 6.39 8.24 10.06
CA GLU A 201 7.11 9.04 11.06
C GLU A 201 6.27 10.20 11.60
N TRP A 202 5.57 10.95 10.74
CA TRP A 202 4.73 12.06 11.18
C TRP A 202 3.55 11.57 12.01
N GLN A 203 2.90 10.50 11.56
CA GLN A 203 1.81 9.88 12.31
C GLN A 203 2.30 9.37 13.67
N ALA A 204 3.44 8.68 13.71
CA ALA A 204 4.02 8.12 14.93
C ALA A 204 4.38 9.20 15.95
N VAL A 205 5.02 10.29 15.52
CA VAL A 205 5.39 11.39 16.42
C VAL A 205 4.14 12.10 16.96
N ALA A 206 3.14 12.35 16.11
CA ALA A 206 1.87 12.92 16.55
C ALA A 206 1.17 12.01 17.58
N VAL A 207 1.07 10.71 17.31
CA VAL A 207 0.48 9.72 18.24
C VAL A 207 1.23 9.69 19.57
N ALA A 208 2.56 9.60 19.53
CA ALA A 208 3.37 9.52 20.73
C ALA A 208 3.15 10.74 21.64
N ARG A 209 3.00 11.94 21.08
CA ARG A 209 2.78 13.18 21.84
C ARG A 209 1.37 13.36 22.36
N VAL A 210 0.37 12.94 21.58
CA VAL A 210 -1.02 12.89 22.03
C VAL A 210 -1.15 11.92 23.20
N PHE A 211 -0.58 10.71 23.08
CA PHE A 211 -0.62 9.71 24.16
C PHE A 211 0.20 10.14 25.38
N ALA A 212 1.30 10.87 25.18
CA ALA A 212 2.07 11.46 26.27
C ALA A 212 1.35 12.61 26.99
N GLY A 213 0.19 13.05 26.50
CA GLY A 213 -0.55 14.20 27.03
C GLY A 213 0.15 15.54 26.79
N ARG A 214 1.07 15.61 25.82
CA ARG A 214 1.83 16.82 25.45
C ARG A 214 1.06 17.69 24.47
N VAL A 215 0.19 17.06 23.70
CA VAL A 215 -0.68 17.68 22.70
C VAL A 215 -2.08 17.14 22.91
N THR A 216 -3.08 18.00 22.70
CA THR A 216 -4.49 17.63 22.76
C THR A 216 -5.06 17.59 21.35
N LEU A 217 -5.84 16.55 21.04
CA LEU A 217 -6.64 16.51 19.81
C LEU A 217 -7.68 17.63 19.81
N PRO A 218 -8.10 18.11 18.63
CA PRO A 218 -9.19 19.08 18.55
C PRO A 218 -10.51 18.47 19.07
N PRO A 219 -11.52 19.31 19.39
CA PRO A 219 -12.84 18.83 19.81
C PRO A 219 -13.49 17.89 18.78
N ALA A 220 -14.38 17.01 19.24
CA ALA A 220 -15.05 16.00 18.40
C ALA A 220 -15.68 16.60 17.13
N GLU A 221 -16.44 17.70 17.28
CA GLU A 221 -17.07 18.41 16.15
C GLU A 221 -16.07 18.83 15.07
N ALA A 222 -14.87 19.28 15.46
CA ALA A 222 -13.83 19.67 14.50
C ALA A 222 -13.21 18.46 13.79
N MET A 223 -13.11 17.31 14.46
CA MET A 223 -12.65 16.06 13.85
C MET A 223 -13.68 15.46 12.89
N GLU A 224 -14.95 15.49 13.27
CA GLU A 224 -16.08 15.06 12.44
C GLU A 224 -16.16 15.91 11.17
N LYS A 225 -16.11 17.24 11.32
CA LYS A 225 -16.10 18.19 10.21
C LYS A 225 -14.89 18.00 9.28
N TRP A 226 -13.72 17.64 9.83
CA TRP A 226 -12.57 17.31 9.00
C TRP A 226 -12.87 16.09 8.12
N GLU A 227 -13.45 15.03 8.67
CA GLU A 227 -13.79 13.81 7.92
C GLU A 227 -14.85 14.09 6.84
N GLU A 228 -15.88 14.89 7.14
CA GLU A 228 -16.87 15.35 6.17
C GLU A 228 -16.21 16.13 5.03
N THR A 229 -15.39 17.13 5.35
CA THR A 229 -14.70 17.96 4.36
C THR A 229 -13.77 17.13 3.47
N THR A 230 -13.02 16.18 4.05
CA THR A 230 -12.17 15.26 3.28
C THR A 230 -13.01 14.34 2.40
N SER A 231 -14.14 13.84 2.89
CA SER A 231 -15.06 13.01 2.12
C SER A 231 -15.69 13.78 0.95
N ASP A 232 -16.03 15.05 1.13
CA ASP A 232 -16.58 15.89 0.07
C ASP A 232 -15.54 16.21 -1.01
N ALA A 233 -14.28 16.43 -0.62
CA ALA A 233 -13.18 16.72 -1.54
C ALA A 233 -12.71 15.47 -2.31
N ASN A 234 -12.55 14.34 -1.61
CA ASN A 234 -11.86 13.16 -2.15
C ASN A 234 -12.79 11.97 -2.43
N GLY A 235 -14.07 12.06 -2.05
CA GLY A 235 -15.01 10.95 -2.06
C GLY A 235 -14.84 10.00 -0.87
N ASP A 236 -15.83 9.13 -0.64
CA ASP A 236 -15.88 8.23 0.52
C ASP A 236 -15.24 6.84 0.29
N GLY A 237 -14.33 6.73 -0.70
CA GLY A 237 -13.75 5.45 -1.14
C GLY A 237 -12.23 5.37 -0.97
N LEU A 238 -11.57 4.66 -1.88
CA LEU A 238 -10.10 4.51 -1.90
C LEU A 238 -9.35 5.86 -1.96
N SER A 239 -9.96 6.86 -2.61
CA SER A 239 -9.38 8.21 -2.71
C SER A 239 -9.45 8.99 -1.39
N PHE A 240 -10.34 8.62 -0.45
CA PHE A 240 -10.51 9.32 0.84
C PHE A 240 -9.20 9.45 1.60
N PHE A 241 -8.45 8.35 1.66
CA PHE A 241 -7.18 8.25 2.39
C PHE A 241 -5.96 8.35 1.47
N ASN A 242 -6.13 8.88 0.25
CA ASN A 242 -5.03 9.18 -0.64
C ASN A 242 -4.50 10.59 -0.32
N ILE A 243 -3.31 10.66 0.28
CA ILE A 243 -2.69 11.95 0.64
C ILE A 243 -1.97 12.61 -0.53
N GLY A 244 -1.83 11.92 -1.67
CA GLY A 244 -1.13 12.42 -2.84
C GLY A 244 -1.84 13.59 -3.54
N THR A 245 -3.05 13.94 -3.10
CA THR A 245 -3.76 15.14 -3.55
C THR A 245 -3.24 16.41 -2.87
N ASP A 246 -2.65 16.31 -1.67
CA ASP A 246 -2.13 17.42 -0.89
C ASP A 246 -1.11 16.93 0.16
N TYR A 247 0.13 16.66 -0.29
CA TYR A 247 1.18 16.24 0.64
C TYR A 247 1.53 17.33 1.65
N GLU A 248 1.70 18.57 1.20
CA GLU A 248 2.11 19.67 2.08
C GLU A 248 1.08 19.87 3.20
N GLY A 249 -0.21 19.97 2.86
CA GLY A 249 -1.27 20.13 3.85
C GLY A 249 -1.33 18.96 4.82
N TYR A 250 -1.14 17.73 4.36
CA TYR A 250 -1.13 16.55 5.25
C TYR A 250 0.06 16.55 6.22
N PHE A 251 1.28 16.72 5.71
CA PHE A 251 2.50 16.75 6.53
C PHE A 251 2.48 17.93 7.51
N GLU A 252 2.08 19.11 7.07
CA GLU A 252 2.04 20.31 7.92
C GLU A 252 0.91 20.24 8.95
N SER A 253 -0.22 19.60 8.65
CA SER A 253 -1.28 19.36 9.64
C SER A 253 -0.81 18.46 10.79
N LEU A 254 -0.16 17.34 10.47
CA LEU A 254 0.39 16.45 11.50
C LEU A 254 1.57 17.10 12.24
N ARG A 255 2.42 17.87 11.54
CA ARG A 255 3.54 18.61 12.15
C ARG A 255 3.04 19.66 13.13
N SER A 256 2.03 20.44 12.72
CA SER A 256 1.40 21.48 13.53
C SER A 256 0.73 20.88 14.76
N LEU A 257 -0.01 19.77 14.59
CA LEU A 257 -0.58 19.02 15.71
C LEU A 257 0.53 18.55 16.66
N ALA A 258 1.55 17.85 16.14
CA ALA A 258 2.60 17.26 16.96
C ALA A 258 3.47 18.29 17.70
N GLY A 259 3.67 19.50 17.15
CA GLY A 259 4.49 20.53 17.76
C GLY A 259 5.98 20.16 17.90
N GLU A 260 6.62 20.68 18.94
CA GLU A 260 8.02 20.39 19.30
C GLU A 260 8.11 19.35 20.43
N PRO A 261 9.20 18.56 20.52
CA PRO A 261 9.39 17.63 21.63
C PRO A 261 9.50 18.39 22.95
N ALA A 262 9.06 17.77 24.05
CA ALA A 262 9.23 18.39 25.36
C ALA A 262 10.72 18.51 25.72
N ARG A 263 11.07 19.61 26.38
CA ARG A 263 12.45 19.91 26.77
C ARG A 263 13.06 18.76 27.58
N GLY A 264 14.27 18.36 27.21
CA GLY A 264 15.03 17.30 27.90
C GLY A 264 14.68 15.88 27.44
N THR A 265 13.77 15.72 26.49
CA THR A 265 13.46 14.42 25.88
C THR A 265 14.22 14.22 24.58
N THR A 266 14.29 12.98 24.11
CA THR A 266 14.88 12.61 22.82
C THR A 266 13.86 12.59 21.68
N GLY A 267 12.70 13.23 21.87
CA GLY A 267 11.62 13.27 20.88
C GLY A 267 12.09 13.88 19.55
N ARG A 268 11.58 13.34 18.44
CA ARG A 268 12.00 13.76 17.09
C ARG A 268 11.45 15.14 16.73
N ILE A 269 12.28 16.01 16.16
CA ILE A 269 11.78 17.24 15.52
C ILE A 269 11.32 16.87 14.12
N LEU A 270 10.05 17.13 13.81
CA LEU A 270 9.52 16.91 12.46
C LEU A 270 9.95 18.09 11.57
N PRO A 271 10.71 17.87 10.49
CA PRO A 271 11.07 18.94 9.57
C PRO A 271 9.81 19.47 8.87
N LYS A 272 9.90 20.68 8.32
CA LYS A 272 8.85 21.19 7.42
C LYS A 272 8.79 20.33 6.16
N TYR A 273 7.62 20.25 5.55
CA TYR A 273 7.47 19.64 4.24
C TYR A 273 8.42 20.29 3.22
N GLU A 274 9.05 19.45 2.41
CA GLU A 274 9.84 19.91 1.27
C GLU A 274 9.30 19.26 0.00
N LYS A 275 9.01 20.10 -1.01
CA LYS A 275 8.52 19.65 -2.32
C LYS A 275 9.45 18.64 -3.00
N SER A 276 10.75 18.69 -2.69
CA SER A 276 11.74 17.73 -3.17
C SER A 276 11.40 16.27 -2.86
N TRP A 277 10.61 16.00 -1.81
CA TRP A 277 10.18 14.65 -1.46
C TRP A 277 9.19 14.08 -2.48
N GLU A 278 8.21 14.88 -2.87
CA GLU A 278 7.26 14.55 -3.94
C GLU A 278 7.99 14.41 -5.28
N GLU A 279 8.90 15.34 -5.60
CA GLU A 279 9.70 15.29 -6.82
C GLU A 279 10.51 13.99 -6.89
N GLY A 280 11.09 13.53 -5.78
CA GLY A 280 11.78 12.25 -5.69
C GLY A 280 10.87 11.05 -5.98
N LEU A 281 9.64 11.05 -5.46
CA LEU A 281 8.64 10.01 -5.76
C LEU A 281 8.28 10.01 -7.25
N VAL A 282 8.04 11.20 -7.83
CA VAL A 282 7.73 11.36 -9.25
C VAL A 282 8.89 10.87 -10.13
N GLN A 283 10.14 11.15 -9.75
CA GLN A 283 11.32 10.68 -10.46
C GLN A 283 11.42 9.15 -10.48
N VAL A 284 11.08 8.47 -9.37
CA VAL A 284 11.05 6.99 -9.32
C VAL A 284 9.99 6.43 -10.27
N ILE A 285 8.79 7.01 -10.27
CA ILE A 285 7.69 6.60 -11.16
C ILE A 285 8.09 6.81 -12.62
N GLU A 286 8.66 7.97 -12.95
CA GLU A 286 9.09 8.30 -14.31
C GLU A 286 10.22 7.38 -14.79
N ALA A 287 11.20 7.10 -13.93
CA ALA A 287 12.26 6.14 -14.24
C ALA A 287 11.68 4.74 -14.56
N ARG A 288 10.63 4.31 -13.84
CA ARG A 288 9.93 3.05 -14.11
C ARG A 288 9.15 3.08 -15.44
N ARG A 289 8.55 4.22 -15.81
CA ARG A 289 7.87 4.39 -17.11
C ARG A 289 8.86 4.36 -18.28
N LEU A 290 9.97 5.09 -18.18
CA LEU A 290 11.04 5.07 -19.19
C LEU A 290 11.65 3.67 -19.34
N TRP A 291 11.75 2.92 -18.23
CA TRP A 291 12.15 1.52 -18.28
C TRP A 291 11.20 0.69 -19.15
N TRP A 292 9.88 0.80 -18.94
CA TRP A 292 8.87 0.09 -19.74
C TRP A 292 8.92 0.44 -21.23
N GLU A 293 9.11 1.72 -21.56
CA GLU A 293 9.25 2.14 -22.95
C GLU A 293 10.48 1.53 -23.63
N ARG A 294 11.62 1.50 -22.93
CA ARG A 294 12.84 0.91 -23.45
C ARG A 294 12.65 -0.59 -23.71
N GLU A 295 12.06 -1.31 -22.77
CA GLU A 295 11.80 -2.74 -22.93
C GLU A 295 10.87 -3.04 -24.10
N ARG A 296 9.82 -2.21 -24.27
CA ARG A 296 8.95 -2.31 -25.44
C ARG A 296 9.76 -2.16 -26.74
N ARG A 297 10.59 -1.12 -26.85
CA ARG A 297 11.42 -0.88 -28.05
C ARG A 297 12.35 -2.06 -28.34
N ILE A 298 12.95 -2.65 -27.30
CA ILE A 298 13.81 -3.84 -27.44
C ILE A 298 13.00 -5.03 -27.97
N ALA A 299 11.82 -5.30 -27.39
CA ALA A 299 10.97 -6.41 -27.84
C ALA A 299 10.48 -6.22 -29.29
N GLU A 300 10.00 -5.01 -29.64
CA GLU A 300 9.58 -4.68 -31.00
C GLU A 300 10.72 -4.82 -32.02
N ALA A 301 11.96 -4.50 -31.64
CA ALA A 301 13.13 -4.68 -32.51
C ALA A 301 13.45 -6.17 -32.72
N ASN A 302 13.34 -6.98 -31.67
CA ASN A 302 13.58 -8.43 -31.75
C ASN A 302 12.52 -9.14 -32.61
N GLU A 303 11.25 -8.75 -32.51
CA GLU A 303 10.16 -9.30 -33.34
C GLU A 303 10.33 -8.96 -34.82
N ARG A 304 10.93 -7.82 -35.17
CA ARG A 304 11.22 -7.45 -36.57
C ARG A 304 12.44 -8.15 -37.16
N ALA A 305 13.33 -8.67 -36.29
CA ALA A 305 14.58 -9.31 -36.70
C ALA A 305 14.42 -10.83 -36.94
N ASN A 306 13.34 -11.43 -36.43
CA ASN A 306 12.96 -12.84 -36.63
C ASN A 306 11.89 -12.98 -37.71
#